data_AF-A0A519TG34-F1
#
_entry.id   AF-A0A519TG34-F1
#
_cell.length_a   1.000
_cell.length_b   1.000
_cell.length_c   1.000
_cell.angle_alpha   90.00
_cell.angle_beta   90.00
_cell.angle_gamma   90.00
#
_symmetry.space_group_name_H-M   'P 1'
#
loop_
_entity.id
_entity.type
_entity.pdbx_description
1 polymer ?
#
loop_
_entity_poly.entity_id
_entity_poly.type
_entity_poly.pdbx_seq_one_letter_code
_entity_poly.pdbx_strand_id
1 'polypeptide(L)'
;MPAAPFTFVRLSYHSGDWDAVDERMPANLLHSLVQYTTVPVDPKEKVVALDSPELFNYPFCYLSGHRLVQFSAQEKKNFTQYVRNGGFVFVDDCNHDIDGLFARSFEEQMRACFGATALKKIPKTHPIYSQFFKFK
;
A
#
# COMPACT_ATOMS: atom_id res chain seq x y z
N MET A 1 -3.75 10.44 25.01
CA MET A 1 -4.87 9.92 24.19
C MET A 1 -4.48 8.52 23.78
N PRO A 2 -5.32 7.49 23.93
CA PRO A 2 -5.01 6.18 23.34
C PRO A 2 -4.82 6.37 21.82
N ALA A 3 -3.78 5.76 21.26
CA ALA A 3 -3.57 5.77 19.83
C ALA A 3 -4.80 5.16 19.13
N ALA A 4 -5.26 5.79 18.05
CA ALA A 4 -6.31 5.20 17.23
C ALA A 4 -5.88 3.79 16.78
N PRO A 5 -6.81 2.82 16.72
CA PRO A 5 -6.47 1.48 16.27
C PRO A 5 -5.92 1.53 14.83
N PHE A 6 -4.96 0.67 14.54
CA PHE A 6 -4.46 0.44 13.19
C PHE A 6 -5.60 -0.08 12.32
N THR A 7 -5.96 0.69 11.30
CA THR A 7 -6.95 0.27 10.30
C THR A 7 -6.21 -0.16 9.04
N PHE A 8 -6.51 -1.35 8.55
CA PHE A 8 -6.01 -1.80 7.25
C PHE A 8 -6.83 -1.12 6.14
N VAL A 9 -6.22 -0.15 5.47
CA VAL A 9 -6.88 0.60 4.39
C VAL A 9 -6.48 0.04 3.03
N ARG A 10 -7.44 -0.45 2.26
CA ARG A 10 -7.27 -0.83 0.86
C ARG A 10 -7.59 0.38 -0.03
N LEU A 11 -6.68 0.72 -0.92
CA LEU A 11 -6.87 1.80 -1.88
C LEU A 11 -7.68 1.30 -3.08
N SER A 12 -8.82 1.94 -3.34
CA SER A 12 -9.52 1.82 -4.61
C SER A 12 -9.10 2.93 -5.56
N TYR A 13 -8.90 2.59 -6.83
CA TYR A 13 -8.53 3.52 -7.89
C TYR A 13 -9.37 3.25 -9.13
N HIS A 14 -9.56 4.28 -9.98
CA HIS A 14 -10.53 4.20 -11.08
C HIS A 14 -10.16 3.19 -12.18
N SER A 15 -8.87 2.90 -12.37
CA SER A 15 -8.39 1.96 -13.38
C SER A 15 -8.21 0.56 -12.79
N GLY A 16 -8.42 -0.50 -13.58
CA GLY A 16 -8.04 -1.87 -13.19
C GLY A 16 -8.93 -2.50 -12.12
N ASP A 17 -8.45 -3.64 -11.57
CA ASP A 17 -9.23 -4.51 -10.67
C ASP A 17 -8.57 -4.54 -9.28
N TRP A 18 -8.78 -3.48 -8.49
CA TRP A 18 -8.29 -3.37 -7.11
C TRP A 18 -8.99 -4.34 -6.14
N ASP A 19 -10.16 -4.85 -6.55
CA ASP A 19 -11.05 -5.76 -5.82
C ASP A 19 -10.79 -7.23 -6.15
N ALA A 20 -10.04 -7.54 -7.21
CA ALA A 20 -9.73 -8.92 -7.61
C ALA A 20 -8.72 -9.63 -6.70
N VAL A 21 -8.17 -8.92 -5.71
CA VAL A 21 -7.11 -9.38 -4.80
C VAL A 21 -7.67 -10.26 -3.70
N ASP A 22 -7.02 -11.42 -3.49
CA ASP A 22 -7.38 -12.42 -2.48
C ASP A 22 -7.55 -11.79 -1.08
N GLU A 23 -8.76 -11.91 -0.52
CA GLU A 23 -9.12 -11.46 0.83
C GLU A 23 -8.24 -12.06 1.94
N ARG A 24 -7.47 -13.11 1.63
CA ARG A 24 -6.54 -13.73 2.57
C ARG A 24 -5.39 -12.84 2.99
N MET A 25 -4.88 -11.93 2.13
CA MET A 25 -3.72 -11.12 2.50
C MET A 25 -4.05 -10.13 3.65
N PRO A 26 -5.12 -9.30 3.56
CA PRO A 26 -5.54 -8.45 4.67
C PRO A 26 -5.82 -9.25 5.95
N ALA A 27 -6.53 -10.39 5.84
CA ALA A 27 -6.85 -11.23 6.98
C ALA A 27 -5.59 -11.81 7.66
N ASN A 28 -4.62 -12.28 6.87
CA ASN A 28 -3.36 -12.83 7.38
C ASN A 28 -2.50 -11.76 8.06
N LEU A 29 -2.46 -10.54 7.51
CA LEU A 29 -1.72 -9.44 8.13
C LEU A 29 -2.37 -9.01 9.44
N LEU A 30 -3.69 -8.79 9.44
CA LEU A 30 -4.46 -8.44 10.63
C LEU A 30 -4.31 -9.50 11.72
N HIS A 31 -4.42 -10.78 11.36
CA HIS A 31 -4.22 -11.90 12.27
C HIS A 31 -2.81 -11.91 12.87
N SER A 32 -1.78 -11.68 12.05
CA SER A 32 -0.40 -11.62 12.51
C SER A 32 -0.16 -10.44 13.46
N LEU A 33 -0.75 -9.28 13.18
CA LEU A 33 -0.66 -8.11 14.07
C LEU A 33 -1.29 -8.40 15.43
N VAL A 34 -2.48 -9.01 15.44
CA VAL A 34 -3.17 -9.40 16.69
C VAL A 34 -2.41 -10.50 17.44
N GLN A 35 -1.85 -11.47 16.73
CA GLN A 35 -1.15 -12.61 17.34
C GLN A 35 0.21 -12.22 17.94
N TYR A 36 0.96 -11.35 17.27
CA TYR A 36 2.35 -11.08 17.63
C TYR A 36 2.57 -9.73 18.29
N THR A 37 1.62 -8.79 18.23
CA THR A 37 1.79 -7.44 18.77
C THR A 37 0.68 -7.05 19.74
N THR A 38 0.92 -6.02 20.55
CA THR A 38 -0.09 -5.40 21.41
C THR A 38 -0.73 -4.17 20.75
N VAL A 39 -0.54 -3.99 19.44
CA VAL A 39 -1.09 -2.85 18.71
C VAL A 39 -2.61 -3.01 18.65
N PRO A 40 -3.39 -1.99 19.02
CA PRO A 40 -4.84 -2.01 18.80
C PRO A 40 -5.09 -2.03 17.29
N VAL A 41 -5.85 -3.00 16.79
CA VAL A 41 -6.14 -3.19 15.36
C VAL A 41 -7.64 -3.18 15.15
N ASP A 42 -8.10 -2.49 14.12
CA ASP A 42 -9.47 -2.63 13.63
C ASP A 42 -9.57 -3.93 12.80
N PRO A 43 -10.41 -4.91 13.21
CA PRO A 43 -10.53 -6.17 12.48
C PRO A 43 -11.19 -6.00 11.11
N LYS A 44 -11.82 -4.85 10.83
CA LYS A 44 -12.42 -4.57 9.54
C LYS A 44 -11.44 -3.79 8.67
N GLU A 45 -11.17 -4.33 7.48
CA GLU A 45 -10.54 -3.52 6.45
C GLU A 45 -11.47 -2.38 6.03
N LYS A 46 -10.87 -1.29 5.56
CA LYS A 46 -11.59 -0.15 5.00
C LYS A 46 -11.13 0.11 3.58
N VAL A 47 -12.07 0.24 2.67
CA VAL A 47 -11.77 0.67 1.30
C VAL A 47 -11.84 2.19 1.24
N VAL A 48 -10.79 2.84 0.77
CA VAL A 48 -10.72 4.29 0.59
C VAL A 48 -10.31 4.60 -0.83
N ALA A 49 -11.07 5.47 -1.49
CA ALA A 49 -10.75 5.93 -2.83
C ALA A 49 -9.52 6.83 -2.82
N LEU A 50 -8.62 6.63 -3.78
CA LEU A 50 -7.35 7.36 -3.85
C LEU A 50 -7.54 8.86 -4.14
N ASP A 51 -8.66 9.25 -4.76
CA ASP A 51 -9.06 10.64 -4.97
C ASP A 51 -9.78 11.26 -3.74
N SER A 52 -10.14 10.46 -2.75
CA SER A 52 -10.82 10.93 -1.53
C SER A 52 -9.83 11.59 -0.55
N PRO A 53 -10.21 12.73 0.06
CA PRO A 53 -9.42 13.33 1.14
C PRO A 53 -9.39 12.46 2.41
N GLU A 54 -10.28 11.47 2.51
CA GLU A 54 -10.28 10.50 3.61
C GLU A 54 -8.97 9.73 3.73
N LEU A 55 -8.23 9.59 2.62
CA LEU A 55 -6.90 9.00 2.57
C LEU A 55 -5.96 9.55 3.65
N PHE A 56 -6.02 10.85 3.92
CA PHE A 56 -5.11 11.52 4.86
C PHE A 56 -5.37 11.19 6.33
N ASN A 57 -6.47 10.51 6.65
CA ASN A 57 -6.79 10.08 8.01
C ASN A 57 -6.06 8.80 8.42
N TYR A 58 -5.39 8.12 7.49
CA TYR A 58 -4.84 6.79 7.71
C TYR A 58 -3.33 6.76 7.46
N PRO A 59 -2.51 6.35 8.44
CA PRO A 59 -1.05 6.36 8.29
C PRO A 59 -0.52 5.22 7.40
N PHE A 60 -1.34 4.18 7.16
CA PHE A 60 -1.00 3.02 6.34
C PHE A 60 -2.08 2.80 5.30
N CYS A 61 -1.66 2.52 4.07
CA CYS A 61 -2.51 2.14 2.96
C CYS A 61 -1.91 0.94 2.22
N TYR A 62 -2.78 0.11 1.67
CA TYR A 62 -2.46 -1.04 0.87
C TYR A 62 -2.99 -0.84 -0.54
N LEU A 63 -2.16 -1.10 -1.55
CA LEU A 63 -2.53 -1.05 -2.94
C LEU A 63 -2.12 -2.37 -3.60
N SER A 64 -3.04 -2.96 -4.36
CA SER A 64 -2.78 -4.17 -5.10
C SER A 64 -3.72 -4.21 -6.30
N GLY A 65 -3.36 -4.98 -7.32
CA GLY A 65 -4.15 -5.16 -8.50
C GLY A 65 -3.50 -6.12 -9.49
N HIS A 66 -4.28 -6.61 -10.45
CA HIS A 66 -3.82 -7.55 -11.48
C HIS A 66 -3.59 -6.90 -12.84
N ARG A 67 -4.15 -5.71 -13.06
CA ARG A 67 -4.14 -5.00 -14.35
C ARG A 67 -3.33 -3.71 -14.29
N LEU A 68 -3.19 -3.08 -15.46
CA LEU A 68 -2.53 -1.79 -15.63
C LEU A 68 -3.08 -0.75 -14.64
N VAL A 69 -2.17 -0.10 -13.93
CA VAL A 69 -2.47 0.98 -12.99
C VAL A 69 -2.26 2.33 -13.68
N GLN A 70 -3.32 3.12 -13.75
CA GLN A 70 -3.26 4.48 -14.28
C GLN A 70 -3.98 5.44 -13.35
N PHE A 71 -3.22 6.30 -12.68
CA PHE A 71 -3.80 7.33 -11.82
C PHE A 71 -4.34 8.49 -12.66
N SER A 72 -5.54 8.93 -12.32
CA SER A 72 -6.05 10.24 -12.72
C SER A 72 -5.19 11.37 -12.13
N ALA A 73 -5.36 12.59 -12.64
CA ALA A 73 -4.64 13.76 -12.14
C ALA A 73 -4.89 13.99 -10.63
N GLN A 74 -6.12 13.74 -10.16
CA GLN A 74 -6.50 13.92 -8.76
C GLN A 74 -5.89 12.82 -7.87
N GLU A 75 -6.00 11.56 -8.27
CA GLU A 75 -5.39 10.42 -7.56
C GLU A 75 -3.87 10.58 -7.45
N LYS A 76 -3.22 10.99 -8.54
CA LYS A 76 -1.78 11.26 -8.57
C LYS A 76 -1.37 12.35 -7.58
N LYS A 77 -2.14 13.44 -7.51
CA LYS A 77 -1.91 14.55 -6.58
C LYS A 77 -2.05 14.08 -5.13
N ASN A 78 -3.13 13.38 -4.81
CA ASN A 78 -3.39 12.86 -3.47
C ASN A 78 -2.33 11.84 -3.05
N PHE A 79 -1.98 10.88 -3.91
CA PHE A 79 -0.93 9.88 -3.64
C PHE A 79 0.41 10.55 -3.34
N THR A 80 0.81 11.52 -4.17
CA THR A 80 2.06 12.25 -3.98
C THR A 80 2.06 13.01 -2.65
N GLN A 81 0.95 13.69 -2.34
CA GLN A 81 0.81 14.42 -1.09
C GLN A 81 0.80 13.50 0.13
N TYR A 82 0.12 12.36 0.04
CA TYR A 82 0.04 11.35 1.09
C TYR A 82 1.41 10.83 1.50
N VAL A 83 2.18 10.35 0.51
CA VAL A 83 3.54 9.83 0.75
C VAL A 83 4.47 10.92 1.28
N ARG A 84 4.38 12.14 0.74
CA ARG A 84 5.20 13.28 1.23
C ARG A 84 4.85 13.72 2.65
N ASN A 85 3.61 13.51 3.08
CA ASN A 85 3.17 13.80 4.44
C ASN A 85 3.54 12.69 5.44
N GLY A 86 4.25 11.64 5.00
CA GLY A 86 4.69 10.53 5.85
C GLY A 86 3.74 9.33 5.85
N GLY A 87 2.74 9.30 4.98
CA GLY A 87 1.90 8.12 4.79
C GLY A 87 2.69 6.96 4.19
N PHE A 88 2.41 5.75 4.66
CA PHE A 88 3.05 4.52 4.17
C PHE A 88 2.12 3.76 3.23
N VAL A 89 2.59 3.47 2.02
CA VAL A 89 1.84 2.65 1.06
C VAL A 89 2.57 1.32 0.87
N PHE A 90 1.91 0.22 1.23
CA PHE A 90 2.35 -1.13 0.89
C PHE A 90 1.72 -1.53 -0.44
N VAL A 91 2.56 -1.87 -1.42
CA VAL A 91 2.10 -2.27 -2.76
C VAL A 91 2.49 -3.71 -3.02
N ASP A 92 1.50 -4.54 -3.34
CA ASP A 92 1.69 -5.96 -3.61
C ASP A 92 1.14 -6.32 -5.00
N ASP A 93 2.04 -6.81 -5.86
CA ASP A 93 1.68 -7.33 -7.18
C ASP A 93 1.28 -8.79 -7.00
N CYS A 94 -0.02 -9.04 -6.86
CA CYS A 94 -0.56 -10.38 -6.67
C CYS A 94 -0.51 -11.23 -7.95
N ASN A 95 -0.08 -10.66 -9.08
CA ASN A 95 -0.03 -11.37 -10.33
C ASN A 95 1.34 -12.06 -10.51
N HIS A 96 1.35 -13.40 -10.48
CA HIS A 96 2.46 -14.21 -10.95
C HIS A 96 2.59 -14.19 -12.50
N ASP A 97 1.98 -13.21 -13.17
CA ASP A 97 1.99 -13.13 -14.62
C ASP A 97 3.36 -12.71 -15.14
N ILE A 98 3.79 -13.49 -16.12
CA ILE A 98 5.11 -13.57 -16.76
C ILE A 98 5.58 -12.21 -17.33
N ASP A 99 4.69 -11.23 -17.48
CA ASP A 99 4.97 -9.93 -18.10
C ASP A 99 5.12 -8.74 -17.12
N GLY A 100 4.74 -8.88 -15.84
CA GLY A 100 4.90 -7.84 -14.81
C GLY A 100 4.21 -6.51 -15.16
N LEU A 101 3.05 -6.56 -15.81
CA LEU A 101 2.34 -5.37 -16.31
C LEU A 101 1.91 -4.42 -15.18
N PHE A 102 1.44 -4.96 -14.05
CA PHE A 102 1.11 -4.17 -12.87
C PHE A 102 2.37 -3.48 -12.33
N ALA A 103 3.43 -4.23 -12.02
CA ALA A 103 4.70 -3.66 -11.56
C ALA A 103 5.24 -2.56 -12.50
N ARG A 104 5.27 -2.79 -13.82
CA ARG A 104 5.76 -1.80 -14.80
C ARG A 104 4.90 -0.53 -14.82
N SER A 105 3.58 -0.67 -14.89
CA SER A 105 2.68 0.48 -14.89
C SER A 105 2.74 1.26 -13.58
N PHE A 106 2.86 0.56 -12.44
CA PHE A 106 3.08 1.20 -11.15
C PHE A 106 4.42 1.93 -11.08
N GLU A 107 5.51 1.33 -11.58
CA GLU A 107 6.81 2.00 -11.69
C GLU A 107 6.73 3.28 -12.52
N GLU A 108 6.00 3.27 -13.63
CA GLU A 108 5.76 4.45 -14.46
C GLU A 108 4.98 5.53 -13.70
N GLN A 109 3.93 5.15 -12.96
CA GLN A 109 3.21 6.09 -12.09
C GLN A 109 4.14 6.69 -11.04
N MET A 110 5.01 5.89 -10.41
CA MET A 110 5.98 6.37 -9.42
C MET A 110 7.00 7.32 -10.04
N ARG A 111 7.50 7.02 -11.25
CA ARG A 111 8.38 7.93 -12.00
C ARG A 111 7.67 9.24 -12.29
N ALA A 112 6.39 9.19 -12.64
CA ALA A 112 5.59 10.37 -12.91
C ALA A 112 5.27 11.18 -11.63
N CYS A 113 5.14 10.55 -10.47
CA CYS A 113 4.83 11.21 -9.19
C CYS A 113 6.07 11.78 -8.48
N PHE A 114 7.17 11.02 -8.45
CA PHE A 114 8.33 11.29 -7.61
C PHE A 114 9.65 11.42 -8.40
N GLY A 115 9.63 11.16 -9.71
CA GLY A 115 10.78 11.25 -10.59
C GLY A 115 11.43 9.91 -10.94
N ALA A 116 12.29 9.91 -11.96
CA ALA A 116 12.87 8.70 -12.56
C ALA A 116 13.63 7.79 -11.59
N THR A 117 14.17 8.34 -10.50
CA THR A 117 15.01 7.62 -9.53
C THR A 117 14.32 7.36 -8.19
N ALA A 118 12.99 7.51 -8.13
CA ALA A 118 12.23 7.41 -6.88
C ALA A 118 12.20 5.99 -6.32
N LEU A 119 12.04 5.00 -7.19
CA LEU A 119 12.08 3.59 -6.79
C LEU A 119 13.52 3.09 -6.83
N LYS A 120 13.98 2.65 -5.66
CA LYS A 120 15.30 2.04 -5.49
C LYS A 120 15.14 0.73 -4.73
N LYS A 121 15.98 -0.24 -5.08
CA LYS A 121 16.02 -1.50 -4.35
C LYS A 121 16.40 -1.24 -2.89
N ILE A 122 15.58 -1.74 -1.97
CA ILE A 122 15.86 -1.66 -0.54
C ILE A 122 17.06 -2.59 -0.25
N PRO A 123 18.13 -2.09 0.40
CA PRO A 123 19.29 -2.92 0.72
C PRO A 123 18.89 -3.97 1.77
N LYS A 124 19.52 -5.16 1.72
CA LYS A 124 19.27 -6.24 2.70
C LYS A 124 19.57 -5.83 4.15
N THR A 125 20.38 -4.80 4.34
CA THR A 125 20.71 -4.22 5.65
C THR A 125 19.68 -3.21 6.15
N HIS A 126 18.62 -2.93 5.39
CA HIS A 126 17.63 -1.92 5.75
C HIS A 126 16.88 -2.31 7.04
N PRO A 127 16.62 -1.36 7.96
CA PRO A 127 15.96 -1.66 9.25
C PRO A 127 14.59 -2.33 9.13
N ILE A 128 13.90 -2.19 7.99
CA ILE A 128 12.61 -2.86 7.73
C ILE A 128 12.69 -4.39 7.89
N TYR A 129 13.84 -5.00 7.61
CA TYR A 129 14.06 -6.44 7.73
C TYR A 129 14.37 -6.89 9.18
N SER A 130 14.45 -5.96 10.14
CA SER A 130 14.84 -6.24 11.52
C SER A 130 14.02 -5.50 12.59
N GLN A 131 12.89 -4.87 12.24
CA GLN A 131 12.08 -4.09 13.20
C GLN A 131 11.37 -4.94 14.26
N PHE A 132 10.72 -6.04 13.85
CA PHE A 132 9.98 -6.92 14.76
C PHE A 132 10.51 -8.35 14.66
N PHE A 133 10.45 -8.92 13.47
CA PHE A 133 11.16 -10.15 13.13
C PHE A 133 12.50 -9.83 12.47
N LYS A 134 13.47 -10.72 12.63
CA LYS A 134 14.77 -10.64 11.94
C LYS A 134 14.75 -11.56 10.72
N PHE A 135 14.66 -10.96 9.54
CA PHE A 135 14.78 -11.66 8.26
C PHE A 135 16.24 -11.65 7.81
N LYS A 136 16.71 -12.77 7.24
CA LYS A 136 18.08 -12.97 6.74
C LYS A 136 18.09 -13.15 5.23
#